data_AF-A0A0S9PHH1-F1
#
_entry.id   AF-A0A0S9PHH1-F1
#
_cell.length_a   1.000
_cell.length_b   1.000
_cell.length_c   1.000
_cell.angle_alpha   90.00
_cell.angle_beta   90.00
_cell.angle_gamma   90.00
#
_symmetry.space_group_name_H-M   'P 1'
#
loop_
_entity.id
_entity.type
_entity.pdbx_description
1 polymer ?
#
loop_
_entity_poly.entity_id
_entity_poly.type
_entity_poly.pdbx_seq_one_letter_code
_entity_poly.pdbx_strand_id
1 'polypeptide(L)'
;MSVLFRALSAMFALLVLVGLAFVATPAQAATAASAAFYAAPSALGADCEVESDAANCDIDRDRIPDVVEQVVAGGLTGATGTEDHDGDGIPSWTEVLACGTVTCADSRADADEDGIPDYAEQLVCGSETCSNSKEDADGDKVSDWIEFVICGDRTCATGLEDYDGNGVADAAELQACVKDTSGLALTGFGIVGILAVIAAALVGLGVLLRIRRRNAAAASATADAAAAAAAGDAELVGSNL
;
A
#
# COMPACT_ATOMS: atom_id res chain seq x y z
N MET A 1 32.00 12.25 -28.01
CA MET A 1 31.53 13.31 -28.94
C MET A 1 30.69 12.60 -29.99
N SER A 2 29.36 12.62 -30.02
CA SER A 2 28.47 13.76 -29.86
C SER A 2 27.03 13.25 -29.70
N VAL A 3 26.56 12.99 -28.48
CA VAL A 3 25.12 12.80 -28.21
C VAL A 3 24.70 13.39 -26.84
N LEU A 4 25.58 14.15 -26.18
CA LEU A 4 25.38 14.68 -24.83
C LEU A 4 24.88 16.15 -24.78
N PHE A 5 24.33 16.68 -25.88
CA PHE A 5 23.91 18.09 -26.00
C PHE A 5 22.47 18.24 -26.51
N ARG A 6 21.53 17.53 -25.87
CA ARG A 6 20.09 17.81 -25.96
C ARG A 6 19.52 17.97 -24.56
N ALA A 7 20.06 18.95 -23.85
CA ALA A 7 19.44 19.58 -22.70
C ALA A 7 19.12 21.04 -23.09
N LEU A 8 18.12 21.63 -22.43
CA LEU A 8 17.77 23.07 -22.41
C LEU A 8 16.97 23.62 -23.60
N SER A 9 15.65 23.44 -23.54
CA SER A 9 14.57 24.37 -23.98
C SER A 9 13.28 23.54 -23.95
N ALA A 10 12.28 23.76 -23.11
CA ALA A 10 11.72 25.02 -22.68
C ALA A 10 10.95 24.80 -21.36
N MET A 11 11.42 25.45 -20.29
CA MET A 11 10.57 25.86 -19.17
C MET A 11 10.17 27.31 -19.44
N PHE A 12 8.95 27.66 -19.01
CA PHE A 12 8.48 29.00 -18.66
C PHE A 12 7.98 29.96 -19.76
N ALA A 13 6.88 30.65 -19.39
CA ALA A 13 6.10 31.69 -20.08
C ALA A 13 5.09 31.14 -21.11
N LEU A 14 3.79 31.37 -20.99
CA LEU A 14 3.19 32.70 -20.94
C LEU A 14 1.77 32.68 -20.33
N LEU A 15 1.60 33.59 -19.38
CA LEU A 15 0.37 34.00 -18.70
C LEU A 15 -0.44 34.95 -19.63
N VAL A 16 -1.78 34.88 -19.56
CA VAL A 16 -2.74 36.01 -19.67
C VAL A 16 -3.33 36.46 -21.03
N LEU A 17 -4.66 36.69 -20.95
CA LEU A 17 -5.55 37.61 -21.70
C LEU A 17 -6.13 37.17 -23.04
N VAL A 18 -7.48 37.08 -23.05
CA VAL A 18 -8.49 37.77 -23.89
C VAL A 18 -9.70 36.83 -23.91
N GLY A 19 -10.89 37.15 -23.41
CA GLY A 19 -11.62 38.40 -23.52
C GLY A 19 -12.89 38.14 -24.34
N LEU A 20 -14.03 38.12 -23.65
CA LEU A 20 -15.42 38.28 -24.10
C LEU A 20 -15.76 38.13 -25.60
N ALA A 21 -16.66 37.19 -25.90
CA ALA A 21 -17.68 37.40 -26.93
C ALA A 21 -18.99 36.66 -26.60
N PHE A 22 -19.95 37.46 -26.15
CA PHE A 22 -21.39 37.27 -26.18
C PHE A 22 -21.89 36.60 -27.47
N VAL A 23 -22.66 35.51 -27.37
CA VAL A 23 -23.80 35.24 -28.27
C VAL A 23 -24.93 34.65 -27.43
N ALA A 24 -26.11 35.22 -27.62
CA ALA A 24 -27.31 35.00 -26.83
C ALA A 24 -28.30 34.05 -27.53
N THR A 25 -29.24 33.58 -26.70
CA THR A 25 -30.62 33.10 -27.00
C THR A 25 -30.84 31.66 -27.48
N PRO A 26 -32.04 31.07 -27.30
CA PRO A 26 -33.12 31.40 -26.34
C PRO A 26 -33.64 30.21 -25.50
N ALA A 27 -34.28 30.62 -24.40
CA ALA A 27 -35.38 30.00 -23.66
C ALA A 27 -36.01 28.71 -24.22
N GLN A 28 -36.07 27.69 -23.35
CA GLN A 28 -37.19 26.78 -23.32
C GLN A 28 -37.76 26.77 -21.90
N ALA A 29 -38.99 27.28 -21.82
CA ALA A 29 -39.82 27.29 -20.63
C ALA A 29 -40.27 25.84 -20.34
N ALA A 30 -39.79 25.27 -19.24
CA ALA A 30 -40.46 24.12 -18.63
C ALA A 30 -41.56 24.68 -17.71
N THR A 31 -42.80 24.36 -18.08
CA THR A 31 -44.03 24.74 -17.41
C THR A 31 -44.05 24.23 -15.98
N ALA A 32 -44.32 25.15 -15.05
CA ALA A 32 -44.75 24.83 -13.69
C ALA A 32 -46.04 24.01 -13.74
N ALA A 33 -45.99 22.77 -13.23
CA ALA A 33 -47.16 22.06 -12.75
C ALA A 33 -47.15 22.19 -11.22
N SER A 34 -47.87 23.21 -10.73
CA SER A 34 -48.23 23.33 -9.32
C SER A 34 -49.23 22.24 -8.97
N ALA A 35 -48.80 21.21 -8.25
CA ALA A 35 -49.69 20.35 -7.47
C ALA A 35 -49.63 20.81 -6.02
N ALA A 36 -50.80 21.19 -5.52
CA ALA A 36 -51.00 21.77 -4.21
C ALA A 36 -50.62 20.81 -3.07
N PHE A 37 -49.78 21.32 -2.19
CA PHE A 37 -49.88 21.28 -0.73
C PHE A 37 -50.97 20.33 -0.16
N TYR A 38 -50.52 19.19 0.37
CA TYR A 38 -51.09 18.61 1.58
C TYR A 38 -49.98 18.62 2.62
N ALA A 39 -50.07 19.56 3.57
CA ALA A 39 -49.34 19.48 4.82
C ALA A 39 -50.12 18.60 5.79
N ALA A 40 -49.47 17.55 6.29
CA ALA A 40 -49.79 16.87 7.53
C ALA A 40 -48.47 16.51 8.25
N PRO A 41 -48.44 16.45 9.58
CA PRO A 41 -47.33 17.00 10.36
C PRO A 41 -46.25 15.97 10.74
N SER A 42 -45.01 16.45 10.75
CA SER A 42 -43.88 16.13 11.66
C SER A 42 -43.65 14.67 12.08
N ALA A 43 -42.70 14.01 11.40
CA ALA A 43 -41.62 13.15 11.91
C ALA A 43 -40.97 12.52 10.67
N LEU A 44 -39.86 13.02 10.15
CA LEU A 44 -38.50 12.55 10.44
C LEU A 44 -37.53 13.59 9.82
N GLY A 45 -36.34 13.72 10.40
CA GLY A 45 -35.41 14.83 10.19
C GLY A 45 -35.07 15.15 8.73
N ALA A 46 -34.92 16.45 8.48
CA ALA A 46 -34.21 16.97 7.32
C ALA A 46 -32.71 17.02 7.66
N ASP A 47 -31.88 16.28 6.94
CA ASP A 47 -30.41 16.45 7.01
C ASP A 47 -29.65 16.10 5.71
N CYS A 48 -30.30 15.59 4.65
CA CYS A 48 -29.62 15.34 3.37
C CYS A 48 -29.69 16.52 2.36
N GLU A 49 -30.11 17.70 2.81
CA GLU A 49 -30.19 18.90 1.96
C GLU A 49 -28.87 19.70 1.94
N VAL A 50 -27.80 19.12 1.39
CA VAL A 50 -26.80 19.85 0.58
C VAL A 50 -26.15 18.80 -0.34
N GLU A 51 -26.03 19.09 -1.64
CA GLU A 51 -25.40 18.20 -2.65
C GLU A 51 -23.95 17.75 -2.32
N SER A 52 -23.37 18.18 -1.19
CA SER A 52 -22.05 17.74 -0.72
C SER A 52 -22.03 16.36 -0.06
N ASP A 53 -23.15 15.87 0.48
CA ASP A 53 -23.14 14.68 1.36
C ASP A 53 -24.16 13.61 0.97
N ALA A 54 -24.70 13.66 -0.25
CA ALA A 54 -25.65 12.66 -0.74
C ALA A 54 -25.11 11.22 -0.67
N ALA A 55 -23.78 11.03 -0.76
CA ALA A 55 -23.13 9.73 -0.63
C ALA A 55 -23.11 9.18 0.81
N ASN A 56 -23.25 10.05 1.82
CA ASN A 56 -23.26 9.69 3.24
C ASN A 56 -24.60 10.01 3.90
N CYS A 57 -25.63 10.32 3.11
CA CYS A 57 -26.99 10.52 3.60
C CYS A 57 -27.47 9.21 4.23
N ASP A 58 -28.03 9.29 5.43
CA ASP A 58 -28.56 8.17 6.21
C ASP A 58 -29.84 8.70 6.90
N ILE A 59 -30.99 8.50 6.24
CA ILE A 59 -32.25 9.15 6.59
C ILE A 59 -32.89 8.56 7.86
N ASP A 60 -32.70 7.26 8.10
CA ASP A 60 -33.24 6.56 9.27
C ASP A 60 -32.22 6.37 10.40
N ARG A 61 -30.96 6.76 10.17
CA ARG A 61 -29.86 6.84 11.15
C ARG A 61 -29.46 5.48 11.69
N ASP A 62 -29.48 4.46 10.85
CA ASP A 62 -29.06 3.11 11.21
C ASP A 62 -27.57 2.82 10.89
N ARG A 63 -26.84 3.85 10.39
CA ARG A 63 -25.44 3.83 9.95
C ARG A 63 -25.20 3.22 8.57
N ILE A 64 -26.26 2.84 7.84
CA ILE A 64 -26.17 2.39 6.47
C ILE A 64 -26.57 3.56 5.57
N PRO A 65 -25.68 4.08 4.71
CA PRO A 65 -26.03 5.19 3.84
C PRO A 65 -27.16 4.84 2.87
N ASP A 66 -28.08 5.76 2.60
CA ASP A 66 -29.21 5.65 1.66
C ASP A 66 -28.77 5.08 0.29
N VAL A 67 -27.58 5.45 -0.18
CA VAL A 67 -27.01 4.96 -1.44
C VAL A 67 -26.70 3.46 -1.40
N VAL A 68 -26.31 2.94 -0.23
CA VAL A 68 -26.10 1.51 0.01
C VAL A 68 -27.44 0.81 0.15
N GLU A 69 -28.38 1.39 0.89
CA GLU A 69 -29.72 0.82 1.07
C GLU A 69 -30.49 0.66 -0.25
N GLN A 70 -30.30 1.60 -1.19
CA GLN A 70 -30.89 1.48 -2.51
C GLN A 70 -30.41 0.22 -3.26
N VAL A 71 -29.16 -0.17 -3.04
CA VAL A 71 -28.57 -1.36 -3.67
C VAL A 71 -28.94 -2.63 -2.90
N VAL A 72 -28.94 -2.58 -1.56
CA VAL A 72 -29.19 -3.75 -0.70
C VAL A 72 -30.68 -4.08 -0.55
N ALA A 73 -31.53 -3.07 -0.30
CA ALA A 73 -32.94 -3.24 0.03
C ALA A 73 -33.91 -2.64 -1.02
N GLY A 74 -33.40 -1.86 -1.99
CA GLY A 74 -34.21 -1.25 -3.04
C GLY A 74 -35.00 0.00 -2.59
N GLY A 75 -34.71 0.51 -1.39
CA GLY A 75 -35.32 1.70 -0.78
C GLY A 75 -34.27 2.67 -0.26
N LEU A 76 -34.71 3.74 0.41
CA LEU A 76 -33.84 4.66 1.16
C LEU A 76 -33.82 4.34 2.66
N THR A 77 -34.34 3.17 3.03
CA THR A 77 -34.45 2.64 4.39
C THR A 77 -34.65 1.13 4.26
N GLY A 78 -34.32 0.37 5.30
CA GLY A 78 -34.74 -1.02 5.46
C GLY A 78 -33.69 -2.05 5.06
N ALA A 79 -32.44 -1.64 4.79
CA ALA A 79 -31.33 -2.53 5.09
C ALA A 79 -31.25 -2.72 6.61
N THR A 80 -30.77 -3.86 7.07
CA THR A 80 -30.65 -4.16 8.52
C THR A 80 -29.20 -4.40 8.93
N GLY A 81 -28.29 -4.41 7.96
CA GLY A 81 -26.88 -4.74 8.16
C GLY A 81 -26.62 -6.24 8.27
N THR A 82 -27.65 -7.07 8.10
CA THR A 82 -27.58 -8.54 8.25
C THR A 82 -27.89 -9.28 6.95
N GLU A 83 -28.25 -8.55 5.90
CA GLU A 83 -28.41 -9.11 4.57
C GLU A 83 -27.08 -9.68 4.07
N ASP A 84 -27.12 -10.90 3.57
CA ASP A 84 -25.98 -11.61 2.97
C ASP A 84 -26.53 -12.33 1.73
N HIS A 85 -26.38 -11.71 0.56
CA HIS A 85 -27.09 -12.10 -0.65
C HIS A 85 -26.50 -13.34 -1.34
N ASP A 86 -25.21 -13.61 -1.19
CA ASP A 86 -24.55 -14.81 -1.71
C ASP A 86 -24.23 -15.86 -0.64
N GLY A 87 -24.40 -15.53 0.64
CA GLY A 87 -24.28 -16.46 1.76
C GLY A 87 -22.83 -16.78 2.09
N ASP A 88 -21.91 -15.87 1.81
CA ASP A 88 -20.47 -16.06 2.05
C ASP A 88 -20.03 -15.63 3.46
N GLY A 89 -20.94 -15.02 4.22
CA GLY A 89 -20.72 -14.53 5.59
C GLY A 89 -20.33 -13.06 5.67
N ILE A 90 -20.18 -12.35 4.55
CA ILE A 90 -19.95 -10.91 4.51
C ILE A 90 -21.29 -10.20 4.31
N PRO A 91 -21.67 -9.24 5.17
CA PRO A 91 -22.89 -8.48 4.98
C PRO A 91 -22.89 -7.67 3.67
N SER A 92 -23.99 -7.70 2.93
CA SER A 92 -24.12 -7.05 1.62
C SER A 92 -23.90 -5.55 1.63
N TRP A 93 -24.18 -4.87 2.74
CA TRP A 93 -23.88 -3.44 2.87
C TRP A 93 -22.36 -3.19 2.91
N THR A 94 -21.59 -4.05 3.59
CA THR A 94 -20.13 -4.05 3.61
C THR A 94 -19.57 -4.27 2.22
N GLU A 95 -20.14 -5.20 1.45
CA GLU A 95 -19.74 -5.47 0.07
C GLU A 95 -19.98 -4.27 -0.86
N VAL A 96 -21.13 -3.61 -0.73
CA VAL A 96 -21.44 -2.43 -1.53
C VAL A 96 -20.49 -1.28 -1.21
N LEU A 97 -20.12 -1.09 0.06
CA LEU A 97 -19.13 -0.09 0.45
C LEU A 97 -17.71 -0.43 -0.05
N ALA A 98 -17.34 -1.71 -0.04
CA ALA A 98 -16.01 -2.14 -0.46
C ALA A 98 -15.85 -2.12 -2.00
N CYS A 99 -16.79 -2.72 -2.73
CA CYS A 99 -16.63 -2.99 -4.16
C CYS A 99 -17.87 -2.69 -5.02
N GLY A 100 -18.95 -2.18 -4.42
CA GLY A 100 -20.09 -1.58 -5.14
C GLY A 100 -21.21 -2.53 -5.55
N THR A 101 -21.15 -3.82 -5.18
CA THR A 101 -22.23 -4.78 -5.42
C THR A 101 -22.47 -5.67 -4.20
N VAL A 102 -23.55 -6.44 -4.17
CA VAL A 102 -23.96 -7.28 -3.03
C VAL A 102 -23.42 -8.72 -3.07
N THR A 103 -22.40 -8.98 -3.89
CA THR A 103 -21.77 -10.32 -4.05
C THR A 103 -20.31 -10.23 -4.52
N CYS A 104 -19.59 -9.16 -4.16
CA CYS A 104 -18.26 -8.87 -4.73
C CYS A 104 -17.09 -9.00 -3.76
N ALA A 105 -17.35 -9.01 -2.45
CA ALA A 105 -16.29 -9.27 -1.50
C ALA A 105 -16.01 -10.78 -1.45
N ASP A 106 -14.79 -11.16 -1.08
CA ASP A 106 -14.45 -12.54 -0.75
C ASP A 106 -13.61 -12.50 0.53
N SER A 107 -14.06 -13.20 1.56
CA SER A 107 -13.37 -13.28 2.85
C SER A 107 -11.97 -13.92 2.76
N ARG A 108 -11.65 -14.56 1.64
CA ARG A 108 -10.35 -15.21 1.38
C ARG A 108 -9.45 -14.42 0.43
N ALA A 109 -9.92 -13.32 -0.13
CA ALA A 109 -9.09 -12.45 -0.96
C ALA A 109 -8.14 -11.64 -0.06
N ASP A 110 -6.85 -11.70 -0.36
CA ASP A 110 -5.73 -11.12 0.40
C ASP A 110 -4.58 -10.90 -0.61
N ALA A 111 -4.59 -9.76 -1.28
CA ALA A 111 -3.82 -9.48 -2.48
C ALA A 111 -2.32 -9.27 -2.21
N ASP A 112 -1.96 -8.80 -1.02
CA ASP A 112 -0.57 -8.66 -0.57
C ASP A 112 -0.10 -9.75 0.41
N GLU A 113 -0.97 -10.73 0.68
CA GLU A 113 -0.73 -11.92 1.50
C GLU A 113 -0.38 -11.58 2.97
N ASP A 114 -0.77 -10.41 3.46
CA ASP A 114 -0.50 -9.95 4.82
C ASP A 114 -1.51 -10.51 5.85
N GLY A 115 -2.55 -11.22 5.42
CA GLY A 115 -3.56 -11.82 6.28
C GLY A 115 -4.73 -10.90 6.65
N ILE A 116 -4.82 -9.71 6.07
CA ILE A 116 -5.98 -8.83 6.12
C ILE A 116 -6.80 -9.03 4.83
N PRO A 117 -8.12 -9.23 4.90
CA PRO A 117 -8.92 -9.38 3.70
C PRO A 117 -9.02 -8.10 2.85
N ASP A 118 -8.97 -8.23 1.53
CA ASP A 118 -8.99 -7.11 0.57
C ASP A 118 -10.14 -6.14 0.80
N TYR A 119 -11.34 -6.66 1.08
CA TYR A 119 -12.52 -5.82 1.31
C TYR A 119 -12.37 -4.95 2.56
N ALA A 120 -11.72 -5.45 3.61
CA ALA A 120 -11.49 -4.72 4.84
C ALA A 120 -10.46 -3.60 4.59
N GLU A 121 -9.39 -3.88 3.83
CA GLU A 121 -8.42 -2.85 3.45
C GLU A 121 -9.03 -1.75 2.58
N GLN A 122 -9.89 -2.14 1.63
CA GLN A 122 -10.62 -1.20 0.77
C GLN A 122 -11.47 -0.23 1.60
N LEU A 123 -12.08 -0.72 2.69
CA LEU A 123 -12.86 0.09 3.64
C LEU A 123 -11.98 0.92 4.58
N VAL A 124 -10.81 0.43 4.98
CA VAL A 124 -9.88 1.08 5.92
C VAL A 124 -9.01 2.16 5.27
N CYS A 125 -8.55 1.96 4.05
CA CYS A 125 -7.59 2.87 3.42
C CYS A 125 -7.76 3.04 1.90
N GLY A 126 -8.75 2.38 1.30
CA GLY A 126 -9.16 2.65 -0.09
C GLY A 126 -8.41 1.86 -1.15
N SER A 127 -7.69 0.80 -0.78
CA SER A 127 -6.99 -0.12 -1.69
C SER A 127 -6.88 -1.50 -1.04
N GLU A 128 -6.67 -2.54 -1.85
CA GLU A 128 -6.52 -3.95 -1.44
C GLU A 128 -5.12 -4.31 -0.89
N THR A 129 -4.29 -3.31 -0.52
CA THR A 129 -2.88 -3.58 -0.10
C THR A 129 -2.30 -2.44 0.76
N CYS A 130 -3.16 -1.66 1.42
CA CYS A 130 -2.76 -0.41 2.06
C CYS A 130 -2.80 -0.44 3.58
N SER A 131 -3.48 -1.43 4.16
CA SER A 131 -3.56 -1.55 5.60
C SER A 131 -2.20 -1.98 6.15
N ASN A 132 -1.91 -1.63 7.40
CA ASN A 132 -0.73 -2.17 8.08
C ASN A 132 -1.06 -2.72 9.45
N SER A 133 -2.35 -2.99 9.71
CA SER A 133 -2.92 -3.51 10.97
C SER A 133 -2.71 -2.62 12.20
N LYS A 134 -2.30 -1.35 12.03
CA LYS A 134 -2.04 -0.42 13.15
C LYS A 134 -2.95 0.81 13.13
N GLU A 135 -3.80 0.90 12.13
CA GLU A 135 -4.95 1.79 12.11
C GLU A 135 -5.83 1.47 13.33
N ASP A 136 -6.16 2.48 14.12
CA ASP A 136 -6.93 2.38 15.37
C ASP A 136 -7.60 3.75 15.58
N ALA A 137 -8.79 3.90 15.02
CA ALA A 137 -9.47 5.19 14.88
C ALA A 137 -10.01 5.72 16.21
N ASP A 138 -10.43 4.85 17.13
CA ASP A 138 -10.96 5.21 18.44
C ASP A 138 -9.95 5.07 19.60
N GLY A 139 -8.81 4.45 19.37
CA GLY A 139 -7.71 4.32 20.31
C GLY A 139 -7.91 3.21 21.35
N ASP A 140 -8.78 2.25 21.08
CA ASP A 140 -9.10 1.15 22.00
C ASP A 140 -8.14 -0.05 21.90
N LYS A 141 -7.23 -0.02 20.91
CA LYS A 141 -6.22 -1.03 20.56
C LYS A 141 -6.74 -2.26 19.82
N VAL A 142 -7.96 -2.20 19.30
CA VAL A 142 -8.43 -3.02 18.19
C VAL A 142 -8.07 -2.27 16.91
N SER A 143 -7.67 -2.97 15.86
CA SER A 143 -7.32 -2.30 14.61
C SER A 143 -8.53 -2.10 13.71
N ASP A 144 -8.60 -0.98 12.96
CA ASP A 144 -9.76 -0.59 12.14
C ASP A 144 -10.30 -1.74 11.28
N TRP A 145 -9.42 -2.56 10.69
CA TRP A 145 -9.84 -3.67 9.83
C TRP A 145 -10.52 -4.80 10.63
N ILE A 146 -10.07 -5.07 11.86
CA ILE A 146 -10.68 -6.06 12.75
C ILE A 146 -12.09 -5.59 13.11
N GLU A 147 -12.25 -4.31 13.41
CA GLU A 147 -13.55 -3.74 13.75
C GLU A 147 -14.54 -3.84 12.58
N PHE A 148 -14.06 -3.58 11.35
CA PHE A 148 -14.87 -3.81 10.15
C PHE A 148 -15.31 -5.27 10.00
N VAL A 149 -14.41 -6.23 10.25
CA VAL A 149 -14.76 -7.66 10.17
C VAL A 149 -15.77 -8.05 11.26
N ILE A 150 -15.64 -7.51 12.47
CA ILE A 150 -16.48 -7.88 13.62
C ILE A 150 -17.87 -7.23 13.56
N CYS A 151 -17.94 -5.95 13.18
CA CYS A 151 -19.16 -5.16 13.30
C CYS A 151 -19.35 -4.09 12.21
N GLY A 152 -18.46 -4.02 11.22
CA GLY A 152 -18.64 -3.21 10.02
C GLY A 152 -18.31 -1.73 10.13
N ASP A 153 -17.80 -1.26 11.27
CA ASP A 153 -17.35 0.12 11.48
C ASP A 153 -15.97 0.14 12.15
N ARG A 154 -15.28 1.29 12.13
CA ARG A 154 -13.91 1.45 12.68
C ARG A 154 -13.86 1.88 14.16
N THR A 155 -15.00 1.84 14.84
CA THR A 155 -15.10 2.32 16.24
C THR A 155 -16.06 1.46 17.08
N CYS A 156 -16.35 0.25 16.61
CA CYS A 156 -17.49 -0.53 17.10
C CYS A 156 -17.11 -1.77 17.92
N ALA A 157 -15.93 -2.34 17.71
CA ALA A 157 -15.49 -3.47 18.50
C ALA A 157 -14.80 -2.98 19.78
N THR A 158 -14.76 -3.82 20.80
CA THR A 158 -14.10 -3.53 22.09
C THR A 158 -12.93 -4.46 22.37
N GLY A 159 -12.74 -5.47 21.51
CA GLY A 159 -11.76 -6.53 21.65
C GLY A 159 -12.13 -7.59 22.67
N LEU A 160 -13.40 -7.61 23.12
CA LEU A 160 -13.95 -8.56 24.10
C LEU A 160 -15.05 -9.44 23.51
N GLU A 161 -15.42 -9.21 22.25
CA GLU A 161 -16.36 -10.02 21.50
C GLU A 161 -15.84 -11.46 21.40
N ASP A 162 -16.70 -12.44 21.71
CA ASP A 162 -16.43 -13.88 21.65
C ASP A 162 -17.73 -14.53 21.14
N TYR A 163 -17.98 -14.41 19.84
CA TYR A 163 -19.23 -14.83 19.21
C TYR A 163 -19.42 -16.35 19.20
N ASP A 164 -18.32 -17.12 19.18
CA ASP A 164 -18.38 -18.58 19.18
C ASP A 164 -18.35 -19.19 20.60
N GLY A 165 -18.06 -18.38 21.62
CA GLY A 165 -18.05 -18.77 23.02
C GLY A 165 -16.89 -19.71 23.38
N ASN A 166 -15.80 -19.69 22.61
CA ASN A 166 -14.65 -20.55 22.82
C ASN A 166 -13.71 -20.02 23.95
N GLY A 167 -13.97 -18.81 24.45
CA GLY A 167 -13.20 -18.16 25.52
C GLY A 167 -11.99 -17.37 25.06
N VAL A 168 -11.81 -17.21 23.74
CA VAL A 168 -10.86 -16.31 23.09
C VAL A 168 -11.66 -15.22 22.39
N ALA A 169 -11.22 -13.97 22.49
CA ALA A 169 -11.91 -12.89 21.81
C ALA A 169 -11.65 -12.95 20.30
N ASP A 170 -12.68 -12.70 19.49
CA ASP A 170 -12.62 -12.72 18.03
C ASP A 170 -11.53 -11.78 17.49
N ALA A 171 -11.42 -10.58 18.08
CA ALA A 171 -10.37 -9.62 17.74
C ALA A 171 -8.96 -10.18 17.97
N ALA A 172 -8.76 -10.97 19.02
CA ALA A 172 -7.47 -11.58 19.30
C ALA A 172 -7.14 -12.70 18.30
N GLU A 173 -8.15 -13.46 17.85
CA GLU A 173 -7.98 -14.48 16.82
C GLU A 173 -7.65 -13.87 15.47
N LEU A 174 -8.39 -12.82 15.07
CA LEU A 174 -8.16 -12.07 13.83
C LEU A 174 -6.76 -11.42 13.83
N GLN A 175 -6.36 -10.77 14.93
CA GLN A 175 -5.04 -10.16 15.04
C GLN A 175 -3.90 -11.18 14.90
N ALA A 176 -4.11 -12.44 15.30
CA ALA A 176 -3.11 -13.50 15.18
C ALA A 176 -2.93 -14.00 13.74
N CYS A 177 -3.88 -13.74 12.83
CA CYS A 177 -3.78 -14.11 11.42
C CYS A 177 -2.88 -13.16 10.61
N VAL A 178 -2.72 -11.91 11.07
CA VAL A 178 -1.93 -10.89 10.37
C VAL A 178 -0.43 -11.22 10.39
N LYS A 179 0.20 -11.06 9.23
CA LYS A 179 1.62 -11.27 8.97
C LYS A 179 2.28 -9.92 8.74
N ASP A 180 3.15 -9.49 9.66
CA ASP A 180 3.98 -8.29 9.42
C ASP A 180 5.02 -8.61 8.34
N THR A 181 4.72 -8.25 7.08
CA THR A 181 5.63 -8.42 5.93
C THR A 181 6.70 -7.32 5.88
N SER A 182 6.48 -6.21 6.60
CA SER A 182 7.37 -5.04 6.69
C SER A 182 8.77 -5.38 7.24
N GLY A 183 8.88 -6.40 8.12
CA GLY A 183 10.16 -6.82 8.71
C GLY A 183 11.06 -7.71 7.83
N LEU A 184 10.52 -8.34 6.78
CA LEU A 184 11.24 -9.38 6.02
C LEU A 184 12.27 -8.78 5.03
N ALA A 185 12.01 -7.59 4.49
CA ALA A 185 12.96 -6.91 3.60
C ALA A 185 14.25 -6.46 4.33
N LEU A 186 14.15 -6.12 5.62
CA LEU A 186 15.29 -5.66 6.42
C LEU A 186 16.21 -6.81 6.85
N THR A 187 15.66 -8.00 7.11
CA THR A 187 16.45 -9.19 7.48
C THR A 187 17.05 -9.90 6.28
N GLY A 188 16.42 -9.80 5.10
CA GLY A 188 16.98 -10.25 3.83
C GLY A 188 18.34 -9.59 3.53
N PHE A 189 18.44 -8.26 3.68
CA PHE A 189 19.73 -7.56 3.59
C PHE A 189 20.67 -7.85 4.76
N GLY A 190 20.14 -8.21 5.94
CA GLY A 190 20.95 -8.58 7.09
C GLY A 190 21.84 -9.78 6.78
N ILE A 191 21.25 -10.96 6.59
CA ILE A 191 22.03 -12.19 6.40
C ILE A 191 22.65 -12.23 5.00
N VAL A 192 21.89 -11.94 3.94
CA VAL A 192 22.39 -12.00 2.55
C VAL A 192 23.42 -10.91 2.29
N GLY A 193 23.23 -9.71 2.85
CA GLY A 193 24.20 -8.62 2.75
C GLY A 193 25.50 -8.92 3.50
N ILE A 194 25.43 -9.48 4.72
CA ILE A 194 26.63 -9.93 5.45
C ILE A 194 27.36 -11.03 4.67
N LEU A 195 26.64 -12.01 4.12
CA LEU A 195 27.24 -13.06 3.29
C LEU A 195 27.90 -12.49 2.02
N ALA A 196 27.28 -11.50 1.38
CA ALA A 196 27.86 -10.83 0.21
C ALA A 196 29.15 -10.05 0.56
N VAL A 197 29.18 -9.36 1.70
CA VAL A 197 30.38 -8.65 2.18
C VAL A 197 31.50 -9.63 2.52
N ILE A 198 31.19 -10.73 3.21
CA ILE A 198 32.17 -11.78 3.53
C ILE A 198 32.72 -12.40 2.22
N ALA A 199 31.85 -12.72 1.27
CA ALA A 199 32.27 -13.25 -0.02
C ALA A 199 33.20 -12.27 -0.77
N ALA A 200 32.84 -10.98 -0.81
CA ALA A 200 33.67 -9.96 -1.42
C ALA A 200 35.04 -9.80 -0.72
N ALA A 201 35.06 -9.87 0.61
CA ALA A 201 36.30 -9.81 1.39
C ALA A 201 37.22 -11.03 1.14
N LEU A 202 36.66 -12.23 1.05
CA LEU A 202 37.40 -13.46 0.74
C LEU A 202 37.98 -13.42 -0.69
N VAL A 203 37.19 -12.96 -1.66
CA VAL A 203 37.66 -12.76 -3.05
C VAL A 203 38.77 -11.71 -3.09
N GLY A 204 38.57 -10.57 -2.44
CA GLY A 204 39.57 -9.49 -2.37
C GLY A 204 40.89 -9.94 -1.71
N LEU A 205 40.81 -10.67 -0.59
CA LEU A 205 41.97 -11.27 0.06
C LEU A 205 42.68 -12.26 -0.86
N GLY A 206 41.94 -13.11 -1.57
CA GLY A 206 42.49 -14.03 -2.55
C GLY A 206 43.25 -13.33 -3.68
N VAL A 207 42.69 -12.24 -4.23
CA VAL A 207 43.33 -11.42 -5.27
C VAL A 207 44.60 -10.74 -4.74
N LEU A 208 44.55 -10.17 -3.53
CA LEU A 208 45.69 -9.53 -2.90
C LEU A 208 46.86 -10.52 -2.68
N LEU A 209 46.57 -11.70 -2.15
CA LEU A 209 47.57 -12.75 -1.93
C LEU A 209 48.18 -13.22 -3.24
N ARG A 210 47.40 -13.30 -4.33
CA ARG A 210 47.89 -13.65 -5.66
C ARG A 210 48.86 -12.59 -6.20
N ILE A 211 48.53 -11.31 -6.07
CA ILE A 211 49.43 -10.21 -6.49
C ILE A 211 50.72 -10.24 -5.67
N ARG A 212 50.60 -10.44 -4.34
CA ARG A 212 51.76 -10.48 -3.45
C ARG A 212 52.72 -11.62 -3.78
N ARG A 213 52.20 -12.82 -4.11
CA ARG A 213 53.00 -13.96 -4.58
C ARG A 213 53.72 -13.66 -5.90
N ARG A 214 53.05 -12.99 -6.85
CA ARG A 214 53.67 -12.61 -8.14
C ARG A 214 54.81 -11.61 -7.93
N ASN A 215 54.62 -10.62 -7.07
CA ASN A 215 55.65 -9.60 -6.80
C ASN A 215 56.86 -10.20 -6.07
N ALA A 216 56.64 -11.13 -5.13
CA ALA A 216 57.72 -11.84 -4.44
C ALA A 216 58.55 -12.72 -5.40
N ALA A 217 57.89 -13.44 -6.32
CA ALA A 217 58.57 -14.26 -7.32
C ALA A 217 59.36 -13.41 -8.33
N ALA A 218 58.85 -12.24 -8.70
CA ALA A 218 59.60 -11.29 -9.55
C ALA A 218 60.84 -10.74 -8.83
N ALA A 219 60.72 -10.41 -7.54
CA ALA A 219 61.83 -9.90 -6.73
C ALA A 219 62.96 -10.93 -6.55
N SER A 220 62.63 -12.21 -6.31
CA SER A 220 63.65 -13.27 -6.24
C SER A 220 64.35 -13.49 -7.58
N ALA A 221 63.61 -13.48 -8.69
CA ALA A 221 64.20 -13.62 -10.03
C ALA A 221 65.18 -12.48 -10.37
N THR A 222 64.89 -11.25 -9.97
CA THR A 222 65.83 -10.12 -10.14
C THR A 222 67.04 -10.22 -9.22
N ALA A 223 66.87 -10.74 -8.00
CA ALA A 223 67.98 -10.97 -7.07
C ALA A 223 68.91 -12.08 -7.56
N ASP A 224 68.35 -13.17 -8.08
CA ASP A 224 69.11 -14.27 -8.68
C ASP A 224 69.87 -13.82 -9.95
N ALA A 225 69.24 -13.00 -10.78
CA ALA A 225 69.87 -12.41 -11.97
C ALA A 225 71.01 -11.43 -11.60
N ALA A 226 70.82 -10.61 -10.56
CA ALA A 226 71.86 -9.71 -10.06
C ALA A 226 73.03 -10.46 -9.43
N ALA A 227 72.77 -11.55 -8.69
CA ALA A 227 73.80 -12.42 -8.14
C ALA A 227 74.60 -13.14 -9.24
N ALA A 228 73.93 -13.58 -10.32
CA ALA A 228 74.59 -14.19 -11.48
C ALA A 228 75.49 -13.20 -12.23
N ALA A 229 75.07 -11.93 -12.38
CA ALA A 229 75.91 -10.88 -12.99
C ALA A 229 77.17 -10.58 -12.15
N ALA A 230 77.03 -10.48 -10.82
CA ALA A 230 78.16 -10.26 -9.91
C ALA A 230 79.17 -11.43 -9.91
N ALA A 231 78.73 -12.66 -10.16
CA ALA A 231 79.61 -13.81 -10.31
C ALA A 231 80.37 -13.80 -11.66
N GLY A 232 79.74 -13.32 -12.74
CA GLY A 232 80.38 -13.19 -14.06
C GLY A 232 81.48 -12.12 -14.09
N ASP A 233 81.33 -11.02 -13.36
CA ASP A 233 82.33 -9.96 -13.27
C ASP A 233 83.57 -10.37 -12.45
N ALA A 234 83.45 -11.35 -11.55
CA ALA A 234 84.58 -11.90 -10.79
C ALA A 234 85.47 -12.84 -11.63
N GLU A 235 84.92 -13.49 -12.65
CA GLU A 235 85.65 -14.43 -13.52
C GLU A 235 86.48 -13.70 -14.60
N LEU A 236 86.11 -12.47 -14.98
CA LEU A 236 86.82 -11.63 -15.96
C LEU A 236 88.05 -10.88 -15.42
N VAL A 237 88.24 -10.80 -14.10
CA VAL A 237 89.44 -10.19 -13.48
C VAL A 237 90.56 -11.22 -13.24
N GLY A 238 90.23 -12.53 -13.23
CA GLY A 238 91.21 -13.61 -12.98
C GLY A 238 92.01 -14.08 -14.19
N SER A 239 91.73 -13.57 -15.39
CA SER A 239 92.31 -14.06 -16.66
C SER A 239 93.36 -13.12 -17.29
N ASN A 240 93.76 -12.04 -16.60
CA ASN A 240 94.79 -11.08 -17.06
C ASN A 240 96.00 -10.96 -16.11
N LEU A 241 96.48 -12.08 -15.56
CA LEU A 241 97.81 -12.19 -14.94
C LEU A 241 98.53 -13.45 -15.42
#